data_AF-A0ABD6EBI2-F1
#
_entry.id   AF-A0ABD6EBI2-F1
#
_cell.length_a   1.000
_cell.length_b   1.000
_cell.length_c   1.000
_cell.angle_alpha   90.00
_cell.angle_beta   90.00
_cell.angle_gamma   90.00
#
_symmetry.space_group_name_H-M   'P 1'
#
loop_
_entity.id
_entity.type
_entity.pdbx_description
1 polymer ?
#
loop_
_entity_poly.entity_id
_entity_poly.type
_entity_poly.pdbx_seq_one_letter_code
_entity_poly.pdbx_strand_id
1 'polypeptide(L)'
;MSSIGSLSEYFTSLNVLLNEEDWSMAEDASKLLSIRDPHSQLRFLQVESVENERRPQIDSVFDDIACLHLTVLYHIDRKKFENAFNTHVMIIQVFNKEILQKEKDQNWFMPIFYQLCTDLRLLARAADTRPTRTHDPEQSSYYEQSATYIMECYRTCVNDV
;
A
#
# COMPACT_ATOMS: atom_id res chain seq x y z
N MET A 1 10.38 -15.03 7.47
CA MET A 1 10.71 -13.67 7.93
C MET A 1 10.89 -13.68 9.43
N SER A 2 11.95 -13.04 9.90
CA SER A 2 12.17 -12.69 11.30
C SER A 2 10.94 -11.96 11.85
N SER A 3 10.56 -12.22 13.11
CA SER A 3 9.43 -11.49 13.72
C SER A 3 9.79 -10.01 13.86
N ILE A 4 9.05 -9.13 13.20
CA ILE A 4 9.16 -7.68 13.41
C ILE A 4 8.68 -7.39 14.84
N GLY A 5 9.56 -6.84 15.66
CA GLY A 5 9.32 -6.52 17.07
C GLY A 5 9.13 -5.04 17.37
N SER A 6 9.43 -4.15 16.41
CA SER A 6 9.28 -2.70 16.60
C SER A 6 9.02 -1.94 15.29
N LEU A 7 8.61 -0.68 15.41
CA LEU A 7 8.48 0.24 14.28
C LEU A 7 9.82 0.47 13.57
N SER A 8 10.91 0.62 14.34
CA SER A 8 12.25 0.80 13.74
C SER A 8 12.69 -0.43 12.96
N GLU A 9 12.45 -1.63 13.49
CA GLU A 9 12.75 -2.88 12.78
C GLU A 9 11.92 -3.04 11.50
N TYR A 10 10.66 -2.60 11.49
CA TYR A 10 9.83 -2.59 10.28
C TYR A 10 10.48 -1.74 9.17
N PHE A 11 10.82 -0.48 9.46
CA PHE A 11 11.43 0.42 8.48
C PHE A 11 12.83 -0.03 8.05
N THR A 12 13.66 -0.52 8.98
CA THR A 12 14.97 -1.06 8.63
C THR A 12 14.86 -2.29 7.74
N SER A 13 13.97 -3.23 8.07
CA SER A 13 13.79 -4.45 7.27
C SER A 13 13.30 -4.12 5.87
N LEU A 14 12.32 -3.21 5.77
CA LEU A 14 11.79 -2.78 4.48
C LEU A 14 12.86 -2.06 3.66
N ASN A 15 13.67 -1.17 4.26
CA ASN A 15 14.76 -0.48 3.54
C ASN A 15 15.80 -1.48 3.00
N VAL A 16 16.18 -2.48 3.80
CA VAL A 16 17.14 -3.52 3.37
C VAL A 16 16.60 -4.30 2.17
N LEU A 17 15.33 -4.72 2.20
CA LEU A 17 14.74 -5.48 1.09
C LEU A 17 14.62 -4.64 -0.19
N LEU A 18 14.27 -3.35 -0.07
CA LEU A 18 14.08 -2.47 -1.22
C LEU A 18 15.39 -2.07 -1.89
N ASN A 19 16.46 -1.88 -1.11
CA ASN A 19 17.77 -1.48 -1.64
C ASN A 19 18.46 -2.55 -2.52
N GLU A 20 17.99 -3.80 -2.46
CA GLU A 20 18.51 -4.87 -3.32
C GLU A 20 18.00 -4.75 -4.76
N GLU A 21 16.87 -4.04 -4.99
CA GLU A 21 16.23 -3.87 -6.31
C GLU A 21 16.07 -5.21 -7.06
N ASP A 22 15.81 -6.29 -6.31
CA ASP A 22 15.68 -7.64 -6.80
C ASP A 22 14.23 -8.15 -6.66
N TRP A 23 13.79 -8.95 -7.62
CA TRP A 23 12.43 -9.49 -7.64
C TRP A 23 12.10 -10.31 -6.40
N SER A 24 13.01 -11.20 -5.96
CA SER A 24 12.78 -12.05 -4.78
C SER A 24 12.72 -11.22 -3.50
N MET A 25 13.51 -10.16 -3.41
CA MET A 25 13.49 -9.25 -2.26
C MET A 25 12.23 -8.38 -2.27
N ALA A 26 11.75 -7.99 -3.45
CA ALA A 26 10.48 -7.29 -3.60
C ALA A 26 9.27 -8.15 -3.23
N GLU A 27 9.30 -9.46 -3.48
CA GLU A 27 8.28 -10.39 -2.98
C GLU A 27 8.23 -10.38 -1.45
N ASP A 28 9.39 -10.34 -0.80
CA ASP A 28 9.46 -10.24 0.66
C ASP A 28 9.03 -8.85 1.17
N ALA A 29 9.43 -7.76 0.50
CA ALA A 29 8.97 -6.41 0.81
C ALA A 29 7.44 -6.28 0.66
N SER A 30 6.86 -6.94 -0.35
CA SER A 30 5.42 -6.94 -0.59
C SER A 30 4.64 -7.51 0.61
N LYS A 31 5.17 -8.51 1.30
CA LYS A 31 4.54 -9.07 2.51
C LYS A 31 4.53 -8.06 3.65
N LEU A 32 5.58 -7.23 3.78
CA LEU A 32 5.63 -6.13 4.75
C LEU A 32 4.74 -4.94 4.38
N LEU A 33 4.29 -4.84 3.14
CA LEU A 33 3.33 -3.83 2.68
C LEU A 33 1.91 -4.38 2.53
N SER A 34 1.69 -5.64 2.94
CA SER A 34 0.40 -6.31 2.82
C SER A 34 -0.51 -6.03 4.01
N ILE A 35 -1.77 -5.67 3.75
CA ILE A 35 -2.77 -5.54 4.84
C ILE A 35 -3.16 -6.90 5.45
N ARG A 36 -2.72 -8.02 4.87
CA ARG A 36 -3.12 -9.38 5.26
C ARG A 36 -2.01 -10.22 5.88
N ASP A 37 -0.76 -9.80 5.77
CA ASP A 37 0.36 -10.50 6.40
C ASP A 37 0.26 -10.39 7.94
N PRO A 38 0.75 -11.37 8.73
CA PRO A 38 0.66 -11.34 10.19
C PRO A 38 1.15 -10.04 10.85
N HIS A 39 2.12 -9.33 10.26
CA HIS A 39 2.59 -8.06 10.82
C HIS A 39 1.48 -6.99 10.85
N SER A 40 0.48 -7.06 9.97
CA SER A 40 -0.59 -6.06 9.88
C SER A 40 -1.47 -5.97 11.14
N GLN A 41 -1.41 -7.01 11.98
CA GLN A 41 -2.12 -7.11 13.26
C GLN A 41 -1.31 -6.56 14.44
N LEU A 42 -0.05 -6.18 14.22
CA LEU A 42 0.82 -5.63 15.27
C LEU A 42 0.39 -4.19 15.58
N ARG A 43 -0.12 -3.97 16.79
CA ARG A 43 -0.66 -2.66 17.20
C ARG A 43 0.33 -1.51 17.10
N PHE A 44 1.63 -1.78 17.26
CA PHE A 44 2.66 -0.74 17.14
C PHE A 44 2.92 -0.31 15.68
N LEU A 45 2.34 -1.01 14.70
CA LEU A 45 2.35 -0.64 13.27
C LEU A 45 1.06 0.06 12.84
N GLN A 46 0.07 0.17 13.71
CA GLN A 46 -1.20 0.85 13.42
C GLN A 46 -1.12 2.32 13.83
N VAL A 47 -0.29 3.09 13.12
CA VAL A 47 0.05 4.48 13.47
C VAL A 47 -0.63 5.45 12.50
N GLU A 48 -1.33 6.47 13.02
CA GLU A 48 -2.04 7.45 12.19
C GLU A 48 -1.08 8.40 11.45
N SER A 49 -0.04 8.88 12.15
CA SER A 49 0.90 9.90 11.68
C SER A 49 2.35 9.51 11.97
N VAL A 50 2.86 8.51 11.25
CA VAL A 50 4.20 7.95 11.50
C VAL A 50 5.33 8.87 11.02
N GLU A 51 5.02 9.87 10.18
CA GLU A 51 5.95 10.88 9.68
C GLU A 51 6.58 11.72 10.80
N ASN A 52 5.94 11.78 11.97
CA ASN A 52 6.43 12.51 13.13
C ASN A 52 7.23 11.65 14.12
N GLU A 53 7.32 10.33 13.87
CA GLU A 53 8.01 9.40 14.74
C GLU A 53 9.52 9.37 14.48
N ARG A 54 10.31 9.19 15.54
CA ARG A 54 11.76 8.99 15.40
C ARG A 54 12.03 7.56 14.94
N ARG A 55 12.14 7.37 13.62
CA ARG A 55 12.40 6.07 12.97
C ARG A 55 13.50 6.15 11.91
N PRO A 56 14.09 5.01 11.50
CA PRO A 56 14.85 4.93 10.27
C PRO A 56 14.01 5.38 9.07
N GLN A 57 14.65 6.04 8.11
CA GLN A 57 14.04 6.38 6.82
C GLN A 57 14.41 5.33 5.77
N ILE A 58 13.50 5.11 4.84
CA ILE A 58 13.74 4.36 3.62
C ILE A 58 14.25 5.35 2.57
N ASP A 59 15.33 5.03 1.87
CA ASP A 59 16.02 5.98 0.99
C ASP A 59 15.38 6.07 -0.41
N SER A 60 14.05 6.10 -0.47
CA SER A 60 13.26 6.19 -1.72
C SER A 60 11.81 6.61 -1.44
N VAL A 61 11.00 6.75 -2.50
CA VAL A 61 9.54 7.02 -2.38
C VAL A 61 8.79 5.95 -1.58
N PHE A 62 9.40 4.79 -1.37
CA PHE A 62 8.83 3.77 -0.50
C PHE A 62 8.73 4.19 0.96
N ASP A 63 9.44 5.23 1.41
CA ASP A 63 9.24 5.81 2.75
C ASP A 63 7.82 6.36 2.92
N ASP A 64 7.34 7.12 1.93
CA ASP A 64 5.98 7.68 1.91
C ASP A 64 4.94 6.57 1.81
N ILE A 65 5.20 5.57 0.96
CA ILE A 65 4.32 4.40 0.80
C ILE A 65 4.22 3.62 2.12
N ALA A 66 5.34 3.41 2.81
CA ALA A 66 5.37 2.74 4.10
C ALA A 66 4.58 3.54 5.15
N CYS A 67 4.73 4.87 5.19
CA CYS A 67 3.96 5.72 6.09
C CYS A 67 2.45 5.60 5.85
N LEU A 68 2.03 5.77 4.60
CA LEU A 68 0.63 5.64 4.20
C LEU A 68 0.09 4.24 4.50
N HIS A 69 0.90 3.20 4.31
CA HIS A 69 0.52 1.82 4.64
C HIS A 69 0.21 1.67 6.13
N LEU A 70 1.04 2.21 7.04
CA LEU A 70 0.76 2.17 8.47
C LEU A 70 -0.51 2.96 8.84
N THR A 71 -0.78 4.08 8.17
CA THR A 71 -2.05 4.82 8.31
C THR A 71 -3.25 3.99 7.80
N VAL A 72 -3.09 3.22 6.72
CA VAL A 72 -4.10 2.25 6.26
C VAL A 72 -4.37 1.21 7.34
N LEU A 73 -3.34 0.61 7.93
CA LEU A 73 -3.48 -0.36 9.03
C LEU A 73 -4.21 0.25 10.24
N TYR A 74 -3.87 1.49 10.60
CA TYR A 74 -4.58 2.24 11.64
C TYR A 74 -6.08 2.38 11.34
N HIS A 75 -6.44 2.77 10.11
CA HIS A 75 -7.84 2.89 9.71
C HIS A 75 -8.57 1.55 9.71
N ILE A 76 -7.92 0.46 9.31
CA ILE A 76 -8.46 -0.90 9.36
C ILE A 76 -8.77 -1.31 10.82
N ASP A 77 -7.84 -1.08 11.77
CA ASP A 77 -8.06 -1.39 13.20
C ASP A 77 -9.28 -0.65 13.76
N ARG A 78 -9.45 0.62 13.37
CA ARG A 78 -10.62 1.44 13.74
C ARG A 78 -11.89 1.11 12.93
N LYS A 79 -11.83 0.09 12.07
CA LYS A 79 -12.87 -0.33 11.13
C LYS A 79 -13.28 0.77 10.15
N LYS A 80 -12.51 1.86 9.98
CA LYS A 80 -12.78 2.99 9.08
C LYS A 80 -12.37 2.65 7.65
N PHE A 81 -13.07 1.69 7.02
CA PHE A 81 -12.66 1.12 5.73
C PHE A 81 -12.69 2.12 4.56
N GLU A 82 -13.55 3.14 4.59
CA GLU A 82 -13.57 4.20 3.58
C GLU A 82 -12.29 5.05 3.65
N ASN A 83 -11.86 5.42 4.86
CA ASN A 83 -10.60 6.11 5.05
C ASN A 83 -9.42 5.23 4.65
N ALA A 84 -9.44 3.95 5.04
CA ALA A 84 -8.39 2.99 4.64
C ALA A 84 -8.30 2.88 3.11
N PHE A 85 -9.44 2.79 2.41
CA PHE A 85 -9.48 2.78 0.95
C PHE A 85 -8.88 4.06 0.35
N ASN A 86 -9.33 5.23 0.82
CA ASN A 86 -8.86 6.52 0.32
C ASN A 86 -7.35 6.73 0.55
N THR A 87 -6.82 6.34 1.71
CA THR A 87 -5.38 6.38 1.98
C THR A 87 -4.61 5.40 1.09
N HIS A 88 -5.16 4.20 0.83
CA HIS A 88 -4.53 3.22 -0.07
C HIS A 88 -4.58 3.66 -1.54
N VAL A 89 -5.59 4.44 -1.95
CA VAL A 89 -5.61 5.11 -3.25
C VAL A 89 -4.42 6.08 -3.38
N MET A 90 -4.08 6.82 -2.32
CA MET A 90 -2.89 7.69 -2.34
C MET A 90 -1.61 6.88 -2.57
N ILE A 91 -1.48 5.70 -1.96
CA ILE A 91 -0.35 4.78 -2.21
C ILE A 91 -0.27 4.43 -3.70
N ILE A 92 -1.38 4.03 -4.32
CA ILE A 92 -1.44 3.66 -5.74
C ILE A 92 -1.07 4.84 -6.65
N GLN A 93 -1.55 6.05 -6.32
CA GLN A 93 -1.23 7.26 -7.08
C GLN A 93 0.26 7.63 -6.98
N VAL A 94 0.84 7.55 -5.77
CA VAL A 94 2.28 7.76 -5.55
C VAL A 94 3.08 6.72 -6.32
N PHE A 95 2.74 5.43 -6.21
CA PHE A 95 3.41 4.35 -6.90
C PHE A 95 3.37 4.54 -8.42
N ASN A 96 2.21 4.88 -8.98
CA ASN A 96 2.07 5.13 -10.42
C ASN A 96 2.95 6.30 -10.87
N LYS A 97 2.87 7.44 -10.18
CA LYS A 97 3.57 8.67 -10.57
C LYS A 97 5.08 8.59 -10.39
N GLU A 98 5.53 8.01 -9.28
CA GLU A 98 6.93 8.09 -8.87
C GLU A 98 7.71 6.84 -9.26
N ILE A 99 7.06 5.70 -9.48
CA ILE A 99 7.71 4.44 -9.87
C ILE A 99 7.33 4.10 -11.31
N LEU A 100 6.07 3.77 -11.60
CA LEU A 100 5.68 3.27 -12.94
C LEU A 100 5.97 4.27 -14.07
N GLN A 101 5.82 5.58 -13.83
CA GLN A 101 6.08 6.59 -14.86
C GLN A 101 7.56 6.96 -15.03
N LYS A 102 8.40 6.72 -14.02
CA LYS A 102 9.80 7.16 -14.00
C LYS A 102 10.79 6.02 -14.21
N GLU A 103 10.54 4.87 -13.60
CA GLU A 103 11.39 3.68 -13.61
C GLU A 103 10.94 2.68 -14.69
N LYS A 104 10.83 3.18 -15.92
CA LYS A 104 10.24 2.52 -17.09
C LYS A 104 10.97 1.24 -17.54
N ASP A 105 12.29 1.21 -17.34
CA ASP A 105 13.14 0.09 -17.73
C ASP A 105 13.33 -0.96 -16.62
N GLN A 106 12.65 -0.79 -15.47
CA GLN A 106 12.78 -1.66 -14.31
C GLN A 106 11.45 -2.38 -14.01
N ASN A 107 11.55 -3.58 -13.46
CA ASN A 107 10.36 -4.37 -13.11
C ASN A 107 10.47 -5.12 -11.77
N TRP A 108 11.56 -4.94 -11.03
CA TRP A 108 11.77 -5.61 -9.75
C TRP A 108 10.66 -5.32 -8.74
N PHE A 109 10.02 -4.15 -8.81
CA PHE A 109 8.95 -3.70 -7.91
C PHE A 109 7.57 -4.28 -8.23
N MET A 110 7.42 -5.05 -9.30
CA MET A 110 6.11 -5.59 -9.73
C MET A 110 5.43 -6.48 -8.69
N PRO A 111 6.13 -7.32 -7.89
CA PRO A 111 5.51 -8.04 -6.78
C PRO A 111 4.83 -7.11 -5.75
N ILE A 112 5.46 -5.97 -5.45
CA ILE A 112 4.88 -4.96 -4.56
C ILE A 112 3.64 -4.35 -5.20
N PHE A 113 3.72 -3.96 -6.48
CA PHE A 113 2.58 -3.40 -7.21
C PHE A 113 1.37 -4.35 -7.23
N TYR A 114 1.61 -5.64 -7.48
CA TYR A 114 0.57 -6.68 -7.46
C TYR A 114 -0.10 -6.77 -6.08
N GLN A 115 0.69 -6.72 -5.00
CA GLN A 115 0.18 -6.75 -3.63
C GLN A 115 -0.66 -5.49 -3.32
N LEU A 116 -0.18 -4.31 -3.72
CA LEU A 116 -0.91 -3.05 -3.53
C LEU A 116 -2.26 -3.05 -4.28
N CYS A 117 -2.31 -3.55 -5.51
CA CYS A 117 -3.56 -3.69 -6.26
C CYS A 117 -4.52 -4.70 -5.60
N THR A 118 -3.97 -5.79 -5.08
CA THR A 118 -4.74 -6.81 -4.35
C THR A 118 -5.39 -6.20 -3.11
N ASP A 119 -4.64 -5.40 -2.35
CA ASP A 119 -5.12 -4.75 -1.13
C ASP A 119 -6.14 -3.65 -1.41
N LEU A 120 -5.95 -2.86 -2.47
CA LEU A 120 -6.94 -1.86 -2.90
C LEU A 120 -8.31 -2.50 -3.15
N ARG A 121 -8.32 -3.64 -3.86
CA ARG A 121 -9.53 -4.40 -4.16
C ARG A 121 -10.20 -4.98 -2.90
N LEU A 122 -9.40 -5.39 -1.92
CA LEU A 122 -9.91 -5.91 -0.66
C LEU A 122 -10.51 -4.81 0.22
N LEU A 123 -9.87 -3.64 0.26
CA LEU A 123 -10.35 -2.46 0.95
C LEU A 123 -11.64 -1.94 0.33
N ALA A 124 -11.72 -1.90 -1.00
CA ALA A 124 -12.93 -1.57 -1.74
C ALA A 124 -14.11 -2.44 -1.30
N ARG A 125 -13.90 -3.77 -1.27
CA ARG A 125 -14.92 -4.72 -0.77
C ARG A 125 -15.35 -4.43 0.65
N ALA A 126 -14.39 -4.17 1.54
CA ALA A 126 -14.68 -3.91 2.95
C ALA A 126 -15.46 -2.60 3.14
N ALA A 127 -15.16 -1.58 2.34
CA ALA A 127 -15.90 -0.32 2.34
C ALA A 127 -17.31 -0.48 1.75
N ASP A 128 -17.46 -1.24 0.65
CA ASP A 128 -18.74 -1.48 -0.01
C ASP A 128 -19.71 -2.32 0.84
N THR A 129 -19.20 -3.28 1.62
CA THR A 129 -20.01 -4.24 2.40
C THR A 129 -20.40 -3.75 3.80
N ARG A 130 -20.13 -2.49 4.14
CA ARG A 130 -20.48 -1.91 5.44
C ARG A 130 -22.00 -1.79 5.61
N PRO A 131 -22.59 -2.32 6.71
CA PRO A 131 -24.05 -2.27 6.93
C PRO A 131 -24.63 -0.86 6.99
N THR A 132 -23.82 0.13 7.37
CA THR A 132 -24.22 1.53 7.55
C THR A 132 -24.09 2.35 6.27
N ARG A 133 -23.63 1.76 5.17
CA ARG A 133 -23.48 2.49 3.92
C ARG A 133 -24.87 2.72 3.32
N THR A 134 -25.33 3.96 3.34
CA THR A 134 -26.44 4.41 2.49
C THR A 134 -25.97 4.34 1.04
N HIS A 135 -26.53 3.41 0.28
CA HIS A 135 -26.24 3.27 -1.14
C HIS A 135 -26.83 4.47 -1.89
N ASP A 136 -25.98 5.44 -2.20
CA ASP A 136 -26.31 6.49 -3.16
C ASP A 136 -26.14 5.90 -4.57
N PRO A 137 -27.23 5.72 -5.35
CA PRO A 137 -27.15 5.18 -6.70
C PRO A 137 -26.38 6.06 -7.70
N GLU A 138 -26.12 7.32 -7.37
CA GLU A 138 -25.27 8.20 -8.19
C GLU A 138 -23.78 8.07 -7.85
N GLN A 139 -23.45 7.49 -6.70
CA GLN A 139 -22.07 7.30 -6.27
C GLN A 139 -21.53 5.96 -6.76
N SER A 140 -20.43 6.00 -7.51
CA SER A 140 -19.73 4.78 -7.93
C SER A 140 -19.27 3.96 -6.72
N SER A 141 -19.35 2.63 -6.85
CA SER A 141 -18.87 1.73 -5.79
C SER A 141 -17.36 1.89 -5.59
N TYR A 142 -16.85 1.55 -4.41
CA TYR A 142 -15.40 1.54 -4.19
C TYR A 142 -14.72 0.50 -5.08
N TYR A 143 -15.42 -0.58 -5.44
CA TYR A 143 -14.95 -1.52 -6.47
C TYR A 143 -14.73 -0.88 -7.83
N GLU A 144 -15.69 -0.10 -8.34
CA GLU A 144 -15.54 0.62 -9.62
C GLU A 144 -14.42 1.66 -9.57
N GLN A 145 -14.31 2.38 -8.44
CA GLN A 145 -13.20 3.31 -8.21
C GLN A 145 -11.85 2.57 -8.20
N SER A 146 -11.75 1.41 -7.53
CA SER A 146 -10.53 0.60 -7.51
C SER A 146 -10.11 0.14 -8.90
N ALA A 147 -11.07 -0.27 -9.73
CA ALA A 147 -10.81 -0.66 -11.11
C ALA A 147 -10.27 0.51 -11.94
N THR A 148 -10.78 1.72 -11.71
CA THR A 148 -10.31 2.94 -12.38
C THR A 148 -8.82 3.19 -12.10
N TYR A 149 -8.40 3.18 -10.84
CA TYR A 149 -6.99 3.39 -10.47
C TYR A 149 -6.06 2.28 -10.98
N ILE A 150 -6.48 1.02 -10.93
CA ILE A 150 -5.70 -0.10 -11.48
C ILE A 150 -5.54 0.05 -13.00
N MET A 151 -6.60 0.46 -13.70
CA MET A 151 -6.56 0.70 -15.15
C MET A 151 -5.68 1.89 -15.52
N GLU A 152 -5.62 2.94 -14.70
CA GLU A 152 -4.66 4.04 -14.88
C GLU A 152 -3.22 3.56 -14.79
N CYS A 153 -2.89 2.74 -13.80
CA CYS A 153 -1.55 2.15 -13.68
C CYS A 153 -1.22 1.24 -14.87
N TYR A 154 -2.17 0.40 -15.30
CA TYR A 154 -2.01 -0.43 -16.49
C TYR A 154 -1.71 0.39 -17.75
N ARG A 155 -2.45 1.49 -17.97
CA ARG A 155 -2.21 2.39 -19.11
C ARG A 155 -0.82 3.01 -19.06
N THR A 156 -0.33 3.37 -17.87
CA THR A 156 1.06 3.83 -17.72
C THR A 156 2.05 2.78 -18.24
N CYS A 157 1.92 1.53 -17.80
CA CYS A 157 2.84 0.46 -18.21
C CYS A 157 2.76 0.13 -19.70
N VAL A 158 1.58 0.25 -20.33
CA VAL A 158 1.40 -0.06 -21.76
C VAL A 158 1.82 1.09 -22.67
N ASN A 159 1.72 2.34 -22.22
CA ASN A 159 2.19 3.50 -22.97
C ASN A 159 3.73 3.64 -22.95
N ASP A 160 4.41 2.70 -22.30
CA ASP A 160 5.86 2.64 -22.18
C ASP A 160 6.54 1.86 -23.32
N VAL A 161 5.83 1.69 -24.45
CA VAL A 161 6.29 1.01 -25.67
C VAL A 161 6.87 2.01 -26.66
#